data_AF-A0A7J2ZLI7-F1
#
_entry.id   AF-A0A7J2ZLI7-F1
#
_cell.length_a   1.000
_cell.length_b   1.000
_cell.length_c   1.000
_cell.angle_alpha   90.00
_cell.angle_beta   90.00
_cell.angle_gamma   90.00
#
_symmetry.space_group_name_H-M   'P 1'
#
loop_
_entity.id
_entity.type
_entity.pdbx_description
1 polymer ?
#
loop_
_entity_poly.entity_id
_entity_poly.type
_entity_poly.pdbx_seq_one_letter_code
_entity_poly.pdbx_strand_id
1 'polypeptide(L)'
;MAIWHGERGRKATGGIIKLARKKRKYELGSLPLHTKLGKEKRIIKRTKGGGTKVKLSFAEWANVLDPKTKQTKKVKIITVVSTPSHPFLARQNVITKGCIIKTEIGNAKVTSRPSQHGIVNAVLIE
;
A
#
# COMPACT_ATOMS: atom_id res chain seq x y z
N MET A 1 -9.21 17.80 2.83
CA MET A 1 -9.81 17.25 1.59
C MET A 1 -10.00 15.75 1.73
N ALA A 2 -11.18 15.23 1.39
CA ALA A 2 -11.52 13.81 1.50
C ALA A 2 -12.08 13.31 0.17
N ILE A 3 -11.63 12.13 -0.26
CA ILE A 3 -12.20 11.43 -1.42
C ILE A 3 -13.58 10.94 -1.00
N TRP A 4 -14.60 11.06 -1.84
CA TRP A 4 -15.93 10.56 -1.53
C TRP A 4 -16.21 9.30 -2.36
N HIS A 5 -16.56 8.20 -1.69
CA HIS A 5 -16.73 6.87 -2.29
C HIS A 5 -18.19 6.44 -2.49
N GLY A 6 -19.15 7.36 -2.40
CA GLY A 6 -20.54 7.04 -2.69
C GLY A 6 -20.84 7.02 -4.20
N GLU A 7 -22.12 6.83 -4.54
CA GLU A 7 -22.57 6.73 -5.93
C GLU A 7 -22.27 7.99 -6.74
N ARG A 8 -21.43 7.86 -7.76
CA ARG A 8 -21.07 8.94 -8.68
C ARG A 8 -20.99 8.38 -10.09
N GLY A 9 -21.32 9.22 -11.08
CA GLY A 9 -21.14 8.90 -12.48
C GLY A 9 -22.46 8.52 -13.14
N ARG A 10 -22.47 7.40 -13.86
CA ARG A 10 -23.61 6.92 -14.64
C ARG A 10 -24.07 5.56 -14.13
N LYS A 11 -25.36 5.27 -14.32
CA LYS A 11 -25.92 3.92 -14.14
C LYS A 11 -25.32 2.97 -15.18
N ALA A 12 -25.46 1.66 -14.95
CA ALA A 12 -25.08 0.65 -15.95
C ALA A 12 -25.77 0.87 -17.31
N THR A 13 -27.01 1.40 -17.29
CA THR A 13 -27.78 1.78 -18.49
C THR A 13 -27.39 3.13 -19.12
N GLY A 14 -26.40 3.84 -18.57
CA GLY A 14 -25.88 5.10 -19.12
C GLY A 14 -26.55 6.38 -18.60
N GLY A 15 -27.69 6.28 -17.89
CA GLY A 15 -28.34 7.44 -17.26
C GLY A 15 -27.47 8.10 -16.18
N ILE A 16 -27.43 9.43 -16.12
CA ILE A 16 -26.65 10.18 -15.13
C ILE A 16 -27.25 9.97 -13.73
N ILE A 17 -26.40 9.64 -12.76
CA ILE A 17 -26.82 9.48 -11.36
C ILE A 17 -27.01 10.87 -10.74
N LYS A 18 -28.24 11.19 -10.33
CA LYS A 18 -28.57 12.37 -9.52
C LYS A 18 -28.57 12.00 -8.05
N LEU A 19 -27.81 12.74 -7.24
CA LEU A 19 -27.70 12.50 -5.81
C LEU A 19 -28.95 13.02 -5.08
N ALA A 20 -29.67 12.12 -4.41
CA ALA A 20 -30.84 12.47 -3.58
C ALA A 20 -30.47 13.07 -2.21
N ARG A 21 -29.18 13.05 -1.82
CA ARG A 21 -28.72 13.50 -0.49
C ARG A 21 -27.28 14.03 -0.53
N LYS A 22 -26.92 14.77 0.53
CA LYS A 22 -25.54 15.24 0.78
C LYS A 22 -24.62 14.10 1.24
N LYS A 23 -23.31 14.30 1.08
CA LYS A 23 -22.24 13.35 1.46
C LYS A 23 -22.26 13.05 2.96
N ARG A 24 -22.05 11.79 3.35
CA ARG A 24 -21.99 11.35 4.76
C ARG A 24 -20.56 11.08 5.20
N LYS A 25 -20.29 11.25 6.51
CA LYS A 25 -18.95 11.06 7.11
C LYS A 25 -18.36 9.67 6.86
N TYR A 26 -19.20 8.62 6.80
CA TYR A 26 -18.75 7.24 6.58
C TYR A 26 -18.39 6.92 5.12
N GLU A 27 -18.75 7.80 4.17
CA GLU A 27 -18.43 7.65 2.74
C GLU A 27 -17.12 8.36 2.38
N LEU A 28 -16.53 9.08 3.33
CA LEU A 28 -15.31 9.85 3.14
C LEU A 28 -14.08 8.96 3.32
N GLY A 29 -13.25 8.93 2.30
CA GLY A 29 -11.93 8.32 2.26
C GLY A 29 -10.81 9.33 2.48
N SER A 30 -9.62 8.77 2.75
CA SER A 30 -8.36 9.51 2.85
C SER A 30 -7.66 9.53 1.49
N LEU A 31 -6.85 10.57 1.26
CA LEU A 31 -5.87 10.54 0.18
C LEU A 31 -4.93 9.31 0.33
N PRO A 32 -4.50 8.72 -0.80
CA PRO A 32 -3.53 7.63 -0.79
C PRO A 32 -2.19 8.13 -0.24
N LEU A 33 -1.55 7.30 0.58
CA LEU A 33 -0.19 7.52 1.05
C LEU A 33 0.73 6.57 0.28
N HIS A 34 1.62 7.13 -0.52
CA HIS A 34 2.68 6.38 -1.20
C HIS A 34 3.81 6.11 -0.22
N THR A 35 4.08 4.83 0.03
CA THR A 35 5.20 4.40 0.86
C THR A 35 6.48 4.45 0.04
N LYS A 36 7.42 5.33 0.40
CA LYS A 36 8.71 5.46 -0.29
C LYS A 36 9.82 4.72 0.44
N LEU A 37 10.94 4.48 -0.25
CA LEU A 37 12.17 4.01 0.39
C LEU A 37 12.82 5.15 1.20
N GLY A 38 13.28 4.85 2.42
CA GLY A 38 13.96 5.82 3.29
C GLY A 38 13.84 5.46 4.78
N LYS A 39 14.38 6.32 5.66
CA LYS A 39 14.35 6.11 7.12
C LYS A 39 12.92 5.86 7.60
N GLU A 40 12.73 4.80 8.36
CA GLU A 40 11.41 4.31 8.72
C GLU A 40 10.54 5.38 9.42
N LYS A 41 9.36 5.66 8.85
CA LYS A 41 8.40 6.62 9.39
C LYS A 41 7.00 6.04 9.37
N ARG A 42 6.45 5.82 10.56
CA ARG A 42 5.09 5.32 10.79
C ARG A 42 4.17 6.46 11.22
N ILE A 43 2.94 6.45 10.70
CA ILE A 43 1.89 7.42 11.04
C ILE A 43 0.70 6.65 11.57
N ILE A 44 0.31 6.91 12.81
CA ILE A 44 -0.89 6.32 13.41
C ILE A 44 -2.08 7.20 13.06
N LYS A 45 -3.15 6.62 12.50
CA LYS A 45 -4.41 7.33 12.25
C LYS A 45 -5.60 6.59 12.84
N ARG A 46 -6.45 7.32 13.54
CA ARG A 46 -7.75 6.82 14.03
C ARG A 46 -8.70 6.55 12.86
N THR A 47 -9.41 5.44 12.93
CA THR A 47 -10.48 5.05 11.99
C THR A 47 -11.86 5.19 12.63
N LYS A 48 -12.91 4.99 11.82
CA LYS A 48 -14.29 4.89 12.33
C LYS A 48 -14.37 3.76 13.37
N GLY A 49 -15.19 3.94 14.41
CA GLY A 49 -15.43 2.92 15.43
C GLY A 49 -14.33 2.77 16.48
N GLY A 50 -13.38 3.70 16.56
CA GLY A 50 -12.38 3.71 17.64
C GLY A 50 -11.05 3.04 17.33
N GLY A 51 -10.98 2.24 16.26
CA GLY A 51 -9.74 1.59 15.84
C GLY A 51 -8.64 2.54 15.39
N THR A 52 -7.42 2.03 15.29
CA THR A 52 -6.24 2.74 14.79
C THR A 52 -5.58 1.93 13.68
N LYS A 53 -5.19 2.60 12.59
CA LYS A 53 -4.35 2.02 11.54
C LYS A 53 -2.97 2.65 11.55
N VAL A 54 -1.94 1.82 11.43
CA VAL A 54 -0.56 2.26 11.23
C VAL A 54 -0.30 2.34 9.74
N LYS A 55 0.04 3.54 9.26
CA LYS A 55 0.41 3.78 7.87
C LYS A 55 1.91 3.95 7.76
N LEU A 56 2.54 3.27 6.81
CA LEU A 56 3.97 3.46 6.55
C LEU A 56 4.19 4.55 5.50
N SER A 57 4.91 5.61 5.84
CA SER A 57 5.29 6.67 4.90
C SER A 57 6.63 6.38 4.25
N PHE A 58 7.60 5.89 5.03
CA PHE A 58 8.93 5.51 4.58
C PHE A 58 9.29 4.13 5.12
N ALA A 59 9.86 3.29 4.26
CA ALA A 59 10.32 1.94 4.58
C ALA A 59 11.82 1.80 4.36
N GLU A 60 12.50 1.19 5.32
CA GLU A 60 13.90 0.81 5.21
C GLU A 60 14.08 -0.72 5.20
N TRP A 61 13.23 -1.41 5.98
CA TRP A 61 13.33 -2.84 6.24
C TRP A 61 12.14 -3.60 5.67
N ALA A 62 12.39 -4.82 5.20
CA ALA A 62 11.38 -5.80 4.83
C ALA A 62 11.60 -7.12 5.59
N ASN A 63 10.50 -7.75 5.97
CA ASN A 63 10.52 -9.14 6.44
C ASN A 63 10.37 -10.04 5.22
N VAL A 64 11.44 -10.74 4.86
CA VAL A 64 11.50 -11.62 3.70
C VAL A 64 11.40 -13.07 4.15
N LEU A 65 10.43 -13.79 3.60
CA LEU A 65 10.27 -15.23 3.79
C LEU A 65 10.97 -15.98 2.65
N ASP A 66 11.86 -16.89 3.03
CA ASP A 66 12.51 -17.84 2.12
C ASP A 66 11.59 -19.08 1.97
N PRO A 67 11.01 -19.37 0.78
CA PRO A 67 10.06 -20.47 0.65
C PRO A 67 10.70 -21.86 0.85
N LYS A 68 11.98 -22.02 0.50
CA LYS A 68 12.72 -23.29 0.69
C LYS A 68 13.01 -23.59 2.16
N THR A 69 13.56 -22.64 2.89
CA THR A 69 13.97 -22.83 4.28
C THR A 69 12.83 -22.54 5.27
N LYS A 70 11.73 -21.92 4.81
CA LYS A 70 10.60 -21.42 5.60
C LYS A 70 11.00 -20.44 6.71
N GLN A 71 12.20 -19.88 6.63
CA GLN A 71 12.69 -18.90 7.59
C GLN A 71 12.36 -17.48 7.13
N THR A 72 12.03 -16.61 8.09
CA THR A 72 11.81 -15.18 7.82
C THR A 72 12.99 -14.38 8.35
N LYS A 73 13.57 -13.54 7.51
CA LYS A 73 14.68 -12.65 7.87
C LYS A 73 14.27 -11.19 7.68
N LYS A 74 14.72 -10.33 8.58
CA LYS A 74 14.58 -8.88 8.43
C LYS A 74 15.77 -8.38 7.64
N VAL A 75 15.51 -7.81 6.46
CA VAL A 75 16.53 -7.46 5.47
C VAL A 75 16.32 -6.02 5.01
N LYS A 76 17.41 -5.34 4.66
CA LYS A 76 17.33 -3.99 4.10
C LYS A 76 16.82 -4.01 2.66
N ILE A 77 15.96 -3.05 2.32
CA ILE A 77 15.48 -2.85 0.95
C ILE A 77 16.48 -1.93 0.23
N ILE A 78 16.97 -2.35 -0.93
CA ILE A 78 17.90 -1.56 -1.75
C ILE A 78 17.10 -0.66 -2.69
N THR A 79 16.30 -1.26 -3.56
CA THR A 79 15.50 -0.55 -4.57
C THR A 79 14.23 -1.33 -4.93
N VAL A 80 13.28 -0.63 -5.57
CA VAL A 80 12.12 -1.24 -6.19
C VAL A 80 12.45 -1.57 -7.65
N VAL A 81 12.27 -2.83 -8.06
CA VAL A 81 12.58 -3.28 -9.43
C VAL A 81 11.38 -3.06 -10.35
N SER A 82 10.22 -3.59 -9.97
CA SER A 82 9.03 -3.52 -10.81
C SER A 82 7.75 -3.52 -9.98
N THR A 83 6.72 -2.90 -10.55
CA THR A 83 5.39 -2.83 -9.94
C THR A 83 4.36 -3.26 -10.98
N PRO A 84 3.44 -4.19 -10.65
CA PRO A 84 2.44 -4.67 -11.62
C PRO A 84 1.43 -3.60 -12.02
N SER A 85 1.20 -2.60 -11.17
CA SER A 85 0.19 -1.55 -11.44
C SER A 85 0.66 -0.51 -12.45
N HIS A 86 1.86 0.05 -12.29
CA HIS A 86 2.34 1.12 -13.16
C HIS A 86 3.88 1.28 -13.05
N PRO A 87 4.64 1.31 -14.16
CA PRO A 87 6.10 1.39 -14.14
C PRO A 87 6.67 2.66 -13.47
N PHE A 88 5.98 3.80 -13.56
CA PHE A 88 6.43 5.05 -12.92
C PHE A 88 6.52 4.95 -11.39
N LEU A 89 5.69 4.11 -10.77
CA LEU A 89 5.77 3.88 -9.32
C LEU A 89 7.07 3.19 -8.93
N ALA A 90 7.57 2.29 -9.79
CA ALA A 90 8.87 1.65 -9.59
C ALA A 90 10.00 2.68 -9.69
N ARG A 91 9.95 3.59 -10.67
CA ARG A 91 10.93 4.69 -10.82
C ARG A 91 10.97 5.62 -9.60
N GLN A 92 9.83 5.84 -8.95
CA GLN A 92 9.73 6.64 -7.72
C GLN A 92 10.06 5.88 -6.44
N ASN A 93 10.48 4.62 -6.53
CA ASN A 93 10.71 3.72 -5.39
C ASN A 93 9.51 3.63 -4.44
N VAL A 94 8.29 3.54 -5.00
CA VAL A 94 7.05 3.39 -4.23
C VAL A 94 6.73 1.92 -4.01
N ILE A 95 6.60 1.53 -2.74
CA ILE A 95 6.31 0.15 -2.35
C ILE A 95 4.79 -0.05 -2.29
N THR A 96 4.30 -0.96 -3.12
CA THR A 96 2.89 -1.36 -3.17
C THR A 96 2.76 -2.89 -2.99
N LYS A 97 1.54 -3.37 -2.75
CA LYS A 97 1.27 -4.80 -2.71
C LYS A 97 1.56 -5.41 -4.10
N GLY A 98 2.31 -6.50 -4.14
CA GLY A 98 2.66 -7.21 -5.38
C GLY A 98 3.89 -6.65 -6.10
N CYS A 99 4.51 -5.61 -5.55
CA CYS A 99 5.75 -5.04 -6.05
C CYS A 99 6.94 -6.01 -5.89
N ILE A 100 7.87 -6.02 -6.84
CA ILE A 100 9.14 -6.74 -6.74
C ILE A 100 10.21 -5.77 -6.20
N ILE A 101 10.83 -6.13 -5.09
CA ILE A 101 11.87 -5.37 -4.40
C ILE A 101 13.19 -6.11 -4.46
N LYS A 102 14.30 -5.36 -4.57
CA LYS A 102 15.66 -5.89 -4.44
C LYS A 102 16.09 -5.78 -2.98
N THR A 103 16.41 -6.91 -2.37
CA THR A 103 16.89 -7.02 -0.99
C THR A 103 18.30 -7.62 -0.96
N GLU A 104 18.96 -7.60 0.19
CA GLU A 104 20.33 -8.14 0.34
C GLU A 104 20.42 -9.65 0.03
N ILE A 105 19.34 -10.40 0.25
CA ILE A 105 19.29 -11.85 0.01
C ILE A 105 18.90 -12.16 -1.45
N GLY A 106 18.13 -11.29 -2.10
CA GLY A 106 17.66 -11.49 -3.47
C GLY A 106 16.43 -10.65 -3.82
N ASN A 107 15.79 -11.00 -4.94
CA ASN A 107 14.55 -10.37 -5.36
C ASN A 107 13.38 -10.94 -4.56
N ALA A 108 12.52 -10.08 -4.02
CA ALA A 108 11.37 -10.49 -3.22
C ALA A 108 10.07 -9.83 -3.70
N LYS A 109 8.97 -10.56 -3.64
CA LYS A 109 7.62 -10.07 -3.94
C LYS A 109 6.91 -9.62 -2.67
N VAL A 110 6.49 -8.36 -2.62
CA VAL A 110 5.76 -7.80 -1.48
C VAL A 110 4.34 -8.36 -1.42
N THR A 111 3.95 -8.92 -0.28
CA THR A 111 2.61 -9.49 -0.05
C THR A 111 1.73 -8.59 0.82
N SER A 112 2.33 -7.75 1.66
CA SER A 112 1.61 -6.85 2.56
C SER A 112 1.07 -5.59 1.85
N ARG A 113 0.20 -4.84 2.55
CA ARG A 113 -0.26 -3.49 2.16
C ARG A 113 0.38 -2.45 3.10
N PRO A 114 1.57 -1.91 2.78
CA PRO A 114 2.35 -1.09 3.73
C PRO A 114 1.60 0.15 4.24
N SER A 115 0.80 0.79 3.37
CA SER A 115 0.00 1.98 3.70
C SER A 115 -1.14 1.72 4.70
N GLN A 116 -1.57 0.47 4.88
CA GLN A 116 -2.64 0.10 5.84
C GLN A 116 -2.16 -0.73 7.02
N HIS A 117 -1.17 -1.60 6.81
CA HIS A 117 -0.69 -2.54 7.82
C HIS A 117 0.52 -1.98 8.59
N GLY A 118 1.25 -1.01 8.03
CA GLY A 118 2.43 -0.43 8.67
C GLY A 118 3.67 -1.33 8.66
N ILE A 119 3.67 -2.39 7.83
CA ILE A 119 4.76 -3.36 7.71
C ILE A 119 4.97 -3.76 6.24
N VAL A 120 6.22 -4.09 5.87
CA VAL A 120 6.58 -4.63 4.56
C VAL A 120 6.96 -6.09 4.74
N ASN A 121 6.09 -6.99 4.28
CA ASN A 121 6.38 -8.42 4.21
C ASN A 121 6.53 -8.81 2.75
N ALA A 122 7.52 -9.64 2.46
CA ALA A 122 7.82 -10.12 1.14
C ALA A 122 8.19 -11.61 1.15
N VAL A 123 8.10 -12.23 -0.01
CA VAL A 123 8.50 -13.63 -0.24
C VAL A 123 9.59 -13.62 -1.30
N LEU A 124 10.70 -14.34 -1.10
CA LEU A 124 11.73 -14.46 -2.13
C LEU A 124 11.15 -15.03 -3.42
N ILE A 125 11.58 -14.46 -4.54
CA ILE A 125 11.37 -14.99 -5.87
C ILE A 125 12.67 -15.69 -6.22
N GLU A 126 12.60 -17.00 -6.40
CA GLU A 126 13.72 -17.80 -6.92
C GLU A 126 13.90 -17.61 -8.42
#